data_AF-A0A972CGU4-F1
#
_entry.id   AF-A0A972CGU4-F1
#
_cell.length_a   1.000
_cell.length_b   1.000
_cell.length_c   1.000
_cell.angle_alpha   90.00
_cell.angle_beta   90.00
_cell.angle_gamma   90.00
#
_symmetry.space_group_name_H-M   'P 1'
#
loop_
_entity.id
_entity.type
_entity.pdbx_description
1 polymer ?
#
loop_
_entity_poly.entity_id
_entity_poly.type
_entity_poly.pdbx_seq_one_letter_code
_entity_poly.pdbx_strand_id
1 'polypeptide(L)' 'MSSIGHLTMYDIRLNTIGPVFIGSGTSINKKEYIFDEIEKKVYIPDIDRFFSYLEKNNLLEYYTSFMLYSNQNLFQW' A
#
# COMPACT_ATOMS: atom_id res chain seq x y z
N MET A 1 17.30 -31.85 9.43
CA MET A 1 16.19 -32.44 10.20
C MET A 1 16.72 -32.68 11.60
N SER A 2 16.27 -31.87 12.54
CA SER A 2 16.71 -31.92 13.94
C SER A 2 15.48 -32.13 14.82
N SER A 3 15.58 -33.07 15.76
CA SER A 3 14.54 -33.37 16.72
C SER A 3 14.93 -32.80 18.09
N ILE A 4 14.00 -32.13 18.75
CA ILE A 4 14.11 -31.74 20.17
C ILE A 4 12.93 -32.41 20.89
N GLY A 5 13.21 -33.50 21.60
CA GLY A 5 12.18 -34.33 22.23
C GLY A 5 11.26 -35.00 21.20
N HIS A 6 9.95 -34.72 21.26
CA HIS A 6 8.93 -35.24 20.35
C HIS A 6 8.61 -34.32 19.16
N LEU A 7 9.29 -33.17 19.03
CA LEU A 7 9.04 -32.22 17.94
C LEU A 7 10.00 -32.47 16.77
N THR A 8 9.43 -32.55 15.56
CA THR A 8 10.19 -32.64 14.31
C THR A 8 10.12 -31.31 13.59
N MET A 9 11.29 -30.73 13.28
CA MET A 9 11.39 -29.51 12.50
C MET A 9 11.70 -29.80 11.03
N TYR A 10 11.03 -29.07 10.15
CA TYR A 10 11.18 -29.17 8.71
C TYR A 10 11.54 -27.80 8.14
N ASP A 11 12.56 -27.80 7.28
CA ASP A 11 12.89 -26.64 6.46
C ASP A 11 12.09 -26.73 5.16
N ILE A 12 11.17 -25.79 4.97
CA ILE A 12 10.31 -25.75 3.80
C ILE A 12 10.81 -24.65 2.86
N ARG A 13 10.96 -24.99 1.57
CA ARG A 13 11.21 -24.02 0.49
C ARG A 13 9.97 -23.93 -0.39
N LEU A 14 9.39 -22.74 -0.47
CA LEU A 14 8.26 -22.46 -1.35
C LEU A 14 8.76 -21.80 -2.64
N ASN A 15 8.44 -22.38 -3.79
CA ASN A 15 8.66 -21.77 -5.09
C ASN A 15 7.31 -21.35 -5.66
N THR A 16 7.15 -20.08 -6.01
CA THR A 16 5.91 -19.58 -6.63
C THR A 16 5.99 -19.77 -8.14
N ILE A 17 4.95 -20.37 -8.74
CA ILE A 17 4.84 -20.57 -10.20
C ILE A 17 3.97 -19.47 -10.83
N GLY A 18 3.20 -18.75 -10.01
CA GLY A 18 2.37 -17.63 -10.42
C GLY A 18 2.20 -16.61 -9.30
N PRO A 19 1.36 -15.58 -9.49
CA PRO A 19 1.11 -14.57 -8.47
C PRO A 19 0.58 -15.20 -7.18
N VAL A 20 1.21 -14.87 -6.05
CA VAL A 20 0.74 -15.24 -4.73
C VAL A 20 0.39 -13.95 -3.99
N PHE A 21 -0.83 -13.89 -3.48
CA PHE A 21 -1.29 -12.80 -2.64
C PHE A 21 -1.71 -13.35 -1.28
N ILE A 22 -1.00 -12.96 -0.24
CA ILE A 22 -1.38 -13.19 1.15
C ILE A 22 -1.78 -11.82 1.71
N GLY A 23 -3.08 -11.63 1.92
CA GLY A 23 -3.61 -10.36 2.38
C GLY A 23 -3.44 -10.15 3.89
N SER A 24 -3.37 -8.89 4.29
CA SER A 24 -3.44 -8.43 5.69
C SER A 24 -4.88 -8.33 6.23
N GLY A 25 -5.89 -8.49 5.36
CA GLY A 25 -7.28 -8.17 5.66
C GLY A 25 -7.65 -6.70 5.45
N THR A 26 -6.68 -5.85 5.09
CA THR A 26 -6.92 -4.45 4.70
C THR A 26 -6.86 -4.29 3.19
N SER A 27 -7.39 -3.18 2.67
CA SER A 27 -7.40 -2.84 1.25
C SER A 27 -6.98 -1.39 1.05
N ILE A 28 -6.34 -1.11 -0.09
CA ILE A 28 -5.96 0.24 -0.50
C ILE A 28 -7.05 0.77 -1.44
N ASN A 29 -7.55 1.97 -1.16
CA ASN A 29 -8.60 2.63 -1.93
C ASN A 29 -8.03 3.60 -2.99
N LYS A 30 -8.87 4.07 -3.92
CA LYS A 30 -8.47 4.95 -5.05
C LYS A 30 -7.85 6.30 -4.64
N LYS A 31 -8.07 6.74 -3.40
CA LYS A 31 -7.49 7.98 -2.85
C LYS A 31 -6.20 7.74 -2.05
N GLU A 32 -5.79 6.49 -1.89
CA GLU A 32 -4.60 6.08 -1.14
C GLU A 32 -3.43 5.64 -2.04
N TYR A 33 -3.63 5.63 -3.36
CA TYR A 33 -2.56 5.35 -4.32
C TYR A 33 -2.62 6.31 -5.52
N ILE A 34 -1.45 6.53 -6.11
CA ILE A 34 -1.29 7.29 -7.35
C ILE A 34 -1.15 6.28 -8.49
N PHE A 35 -1.99 6.39 -9.51
CA PHE A 35 -1.86 5.63 -10.75
C PHE A 35 -1.24 6.49 -11.83
N ASP A 36 -0.01 6.16 -12.22
CA ASP A 36 0.64 6.76 -13.38
C ASP A 36 0.35 5.90 -14.61
N GLU A 37 -0.55 6.41 -15.47
CA GLU A 37 -0.97 5.72 -16.69
C GLU A 37 0.14 5.63 -17.74
N ILE A 38 1.04 6.62 -17.77
CA ILE A 38 2.13 6.69 -18.75
C ILE A 38 3.16 5.60 -18.41
N GLU A 39 3.57 5.55 -17.15
CA GLU A 39 4.55 4.58 -16.66
C GLU A 39 3.94 3.21 -16.34
N LYS A 40 2.61 3.10 -16.32
CA LYS A 40 1.83 1.92 -15.90
C LYS A 40 2.24 1.43 -14.50
N LYS A 41 2.43 2.38 -13.58
CA LYS A 41 2.87 2.13 -12.20
C LYS A 41 1.84 2.62 -11.19
N VAL A 42 1.79 1.90 -10.08
CA VAL A 42 1.05 2.31 -8.88
C VAL A 42 2.06 2.72 -7.82
N TYR A 43 1.93 3.94 -7.31
CA TYR A 43 2.72 4.42 -6.18
C TYR A 43 1.81 4.44 -4.95
N ILE A 44 2.26 3.80 -3.88
CA ILE A 44 1.58 3.80 -2.57
C ILE A 44 2.41 4.72 -1.67
N PRO A 45 1.93 5.95 -1.38
CA PRO A 45 2.66 6.86 -0.52
C PRO A 45 2.74 6.34 0.92
N ASP A 46 3.85 6.65 1.59
CA ASP A 46 3.88 6.67 3.04
C ASP A 46 2.97 7.81 3.51
N ILE A 47 1.84 7.46 4.13
CA ILE A 47 0.77 8.41 4.40
C ILE A 47 1.17 9.49 5.41
N ASP A 48 2.03 9.15 6.38
CA ASP A 48 2.50 10.08 7.40
C ASP A 48 3.45 11.12 6.78
N ARG A 49 4.37 10.65 5.92
CA ARG A 49 5.27 11.54 5.17
C ARG A 49 4.51 12.41 4.17
N PHE A 50 3.51 11.84 3.51
CA PHE A 50 2.67 12.57 2.57
C PHE A 50 1.88 13.67 3.28
N PHE A 51 1.19 13.35 4.37
CA PHE A 51 0.45 14.33 5.16
C PHE A 51 1.37 15.44 5.70
N SER A 52 2.55 15.08 6.20
CA SER A 52 3.57 16.04 6.65
C SER A 52 4.03 16.99 5.52
N TYR A 53 4.13 16.49 4.28
CA TYR A 53 4.43 17.32 3.12
C TYR A 53 3.28 18.29 2.81
N LEU A 54 2.03 17.83 2.87
CA LEU A 54 0.86 18.67 2.63
C LEU A 54 0.75 19.82 3.63
N GLU A 55 0.99 19.53 4.91
CA GLU A 55 1.01 20.53 5.98
C GLU A 55 2.08 21.60 5.71
N LYS A 56 3.32 21.18 5.45
CA LYS A 56 4.44 22.10 5.17
C LYS A 56 4.22 23.01 3.98
N ASN A 57 3.37 22.59 3.03
CA ASN A 57 3.07 23.34 1.81
C ASN A 57 1.71 24.04 1.85
N ASN A 58 1.03 24.10 3.00
CA ASN A 58 -0.31 24.70 3.15
C ASN A 58 -1.37 24.09 2.22
N LEU A 59 -1.30 22.78 1.97
CA LEU A 59 -2.21 22.06 1.06
C LEU A 59 -3.30 21.25 1.79
N LEU A 60 -3.32 21.24 3.12
CA LEU A 60 -4.22 20.40 3.91
C LEU A 60 -5.71 20.69 3.67
N GLU A 61 -6.09 21.95 3.48
CA GLU A 61 -7.49 22.32 3.23
C GLU A 61 -7.99 21.75 1.88
N TYR A 62 -7.18 21.91 0.83
CA TYR A 62 -7.46 21.33 -0.48
C TYR A 62 -7.52 19.80 -0.41
N TYR A 63 -6.61 19.18 0.33
CA TYR A 63 -6.56 17.72 0.46
C TYR A 63 -7.77 17.19 1.21
N THR A 64 -8.15 17.84 2.30
CA THR A 64 -9.34 17.50 3.08
C THR A 64 -10.60 17.61 2.21
N SER A 65 -10.72 18.69 1.44
CA SER A 65 -11.83 18.89 0.51
C SER A 65 -11.89 17.79 -0.55
N PHE A 66 -10.75 17.39 -1.11
CA PHE A 66 -10.65 16.25 -2.02
C PHE A 66 -11.07 14.93 -1.36
N MET A 67 -10.59 14.66 -0.15
CA MET A 67 -10.92 13.43 0.58
C MET A 67 -12.42 13.32 0.86
N LEU A 68 -13.09 14.44 1.17
CA LEU A 68 -14.51 14.48 1.50
C LEU A 68 -15.43 14.49 0.27
N TYR A 69 -15.11 15.28 -0.76
CA TYR A 69 -16.07 15.63 -1.81
C TYR A 69 -15.69 15.14 -3.20
N SER A 70 -14.41 14.86 -3.46
CA SER A 70 -13.98 14.43 -4.78
C SER A 70 -14.28 12.95 -5.03
N ASN A 71 -14.70 12.63 -6.26
CA ASN A 71 -14.76 11.26 -6.76
C ASN A 71 -13.52 10.89 -7.60
N GLN A 72 -12.57 11.81 -7.73
CA GLN A 72 -11.32 11.62 -8.46
C GLN A 72 -10.34 10.75 -7.65
N ASN A 73 -9.34 10.21 -8.33
CA ASN A 73 -8.23 9.51 -7.69
C ASN A 73 -7.14 10.50 -7.23
N LEU A 74 -6.19 10.02 -6.43
CA LEU A 74 -5.15 10.86 -5.83
C LEU A 74 -4.23 11.57 -6.85
N PHE A 75 -4.07 11.02 -8.06
CA PHE A 75 -3.25 11.64 -9.10
C PHE A 75 -3.90 12.89 -9.72
N GLN A 76 -5.23 12.99 -9.63
CA GLN A 76 -6.04 14.05 -10.22
C GLN A 76 -6.53 15.08 -9.20
N TRP A 77 -5.96 15.05 -7.99
CA TRP A 77 -6.29 15.99 -6.92
C TRP A 77 -5.78 17.40 -7.23
#